data_AF-A0A8B7N9T2-F1
#
_entry.id   AF-A0A8B7N9T2-F1
#
_cell.length_a   1.000
_cell.length_b   1.000
_cell.length_c   1.000
_cell.angle_alpha   90.00
_cell.angle_beta   90.00
_cell.angle_gamma   90.00
#
_symmetry.space_group_name_H-M   'P 1'
#
loop_
_entity.id
_entity.type
_entity.pdbx_description
1 polymer ?
#
loop_
_entity_poly.entity_id
_entity_poly.type
_entity_poly.pdbx_seq_one_letter_code
_entity_poly.pdbx_strand_id
1 'polypeptide(L)'
;MLKVVPYLVQRSFTVKCILFLSCVGLFSLISLYEPAHLVQLVSSVAAPPEDEDFSGLEADDARLIEYIRQHVIVPPSTEPYNLYYGVNHDPSDGQSKVVDELLNHKRNGFYVESGGYTGEVVSNTLFFEIQRNWTGILIEPNPRNFKKLLSRNRKVHSANACIGETKAAAKPRRREFRVQSPAVHPLGQARYQDFIRGVPPHPRREACSDRPHEV
;
A
#
# COMPACT_ATOMS: atom_id res chain seq x y z
N MET A 1 45.14 -60.41 16.05
CA MET A 1 44.15 -59.34 16.34
C MET A 1 44.53 -58.10 15.54
N LEU A 2 43.89 -57.88 14.38
CA LEU A 2 44.12 -56.69 13.54
C LEU A 2 43.37 -55.48 14.12
N LYS A 3 44.09 -54.39 14.39
CA LYS A 3 43.53 -53.07 14.71
C LYS A 3 43.21 -52.34 13.40
N VAL A 4 41.93 -52.22 13.06
CA VAL A 4 41.45 -51.30 12.01
C VAL A 4 40.74 -50.14 12.71
N VAL A 5 41.44 -49.01 12.86
CA VAL A 5 40.83 -47.74 13.29
C VAL A 5 40.39 -46.99 12.02
N PRO A 6 39.15 -46.49 11.92
CA PRO A 6 38.52 -46.19 10.65
C PRO A 6 38.97 -44.84 10.08
N TYR A 7 39.60 -44.89 8.91
CA TYR A 7 39.92 -43.77 8.01
C TYR A 7 38.72 -42.83 7.72
N LEU A 8 37.49 -43.31 7.93
CA LEU A 8 36.24 -42.57 7.75
C LEU A 8 36.00 -41.49 8.81
N VAL A 9 36.49 -41.66 10.05
CA VAL A 9 36.29 -40.67 11.14
C VAL A 9 37.19 -39.45 10.96
N GLN A 10 38.42 -39.65 10.46
CA GLN A 10 39.35 -38.55 10.15
C GLN A 10 38.81 -37.61 9.06
N ARG A 11 38.17 -38.14 8.00
CA ARG A 11 37.57 -37.32 6.94
C ARG A 11 36.45 -36.39 7.42
N SER A 12 35.63 -36.85 8.37
CA SER A 12 34.53 -36.04 8.94
C SER A 12 35.05 -34.86 9.75
N PHE A 13 36.12 -35.06 10.52
CA PHE A 13 36.74 -34.00 11.31
C PHE A 13 37.43 -32.96 10.42
N THR A 14 38.17 -33.40 9.41
CA THR A 14 38.84 -32.49 8.45
C THR A 14 37.83 -31.63 7.68
N VAL A 15 36.70 -32.20 7.23
CA VAL A 15 35.65 -31.42 6.52
C VAL A 15 34.98 -30.40 7.45
N LYS A 16 34.73 -30.75 8.72
CA LYS A 16 34.19 -29.81 9.71
C LYS A 16 35.15 -28.67 10.01
N CYS A 17 36.45 -28.94 10.10
CA CYS A 17 37.47 -27.90 10.27
C CYS A 17 37.57 -26.99 9.05
N ILE A 18 37.52 -27.52 7.83
CA ILE A 18 37.56 -26.71 6.60
C ILE A 18 36.33 -25.81 6.52
N LEU A 19 35.12 -26.34 6.79
CA LEU A 19 33.90 -25.55 6.81
C LEU A 19 33.96 -24.45 7.88
N PHE A 20 34.41 -24.79 9.10
CA PHE A 20 34.53 -23.82 10.18
C PHE A 20 35.54 -22.71 9.86
N LEU A 21 36.73 -23.06 9.33
CA LEU A 21 37.74 -22.08 8.93
C LEU A 21 37.28 -21.23 7.74
N SER A 22 36.52 -21.81 6.79
CA SER A 22 35.91 -21.04 5.70
C SER A 22 34.85 -20.05 6.21
N CYS A 23 34.04 -20.45 7.19
CA CYS A 23 33.05 -19.57 7.80
C CYS A 23 33.69 -18.44 8.59
N VAL A 24 34.76 -18.72 9.35
CA VAL A 24 35.50 -17.69 10.09
C VAL A 24 36.19 -16.73 9.12
N GLY A 25 36.80 -17.23 8.04
CA GLY A 25 37.41 -16.39 7.00
C GLY A 25 36.40 -15.50 6.27
N LEU A 26 35.22 -16.03 5.93
CA LEU A 26 34.12 -15.25 5.36
C LEU A 26 33.60 -14.19 6.34
N PHE A 27 33.47 -14.52 7.63
CA PHE A 27 33.03 -13.58 8.65
C PHE A 27 34.04 -12.46 8.89
N SER A 28 35.34 -12.78 8.86
CA SER A 28 36.43 -11.79 8.93
C SER A 28 36.48 -10.92 7.67
N LEU A 29 36.24 -11.46 6.48
CA LEU A 29 36.11 -10.68 5.24
C LEU A 29 34.91 -9.73 5.28
N ILE A 30 33.79 -10.16 5.84
CA ILE A 30 32.60 -9.30 6.05
C ILE A 30 32.89 -8.21 7.09
N SER A 31 33.66 -8.51 8.14
CA SER A 31 34.01 -7.54 9.19
C SER A 31 35.07 -6.52 8.74
N LEU A 32 35.88 -6.87 7.74
CA LEU A 32 36.83 -5.96 7.08
C LEU A 32 36.20 -5.21 5.89
N TYR A 33 34.98 -5.57 5.49
CA TYR A 33 34.23 -4.82 4.48
C TYR A 33 33.69 -3.56 5.14
N GLU A 34 34.38 -2.45 4.89
CA GLU A 34 34.01 -1.13 5.40
C GLU A 34 32.62 -0.75 4.83
N PRO A 35 31.55 -0.72 5.65
CA PRO A 35 30.18 -0.59 5.16
C PRO A 35 29.86 0.83 4.65
N ALA A 36 30.85 1.72 4.60
CA ALA A 36 30.71 3.10 4.16
C ALA A 36 30.03 3.22 2.79
N HIS A 37 30.36 2.33 1.84
CA HIS A 37 29.76 2.38 0.49
C HIS A 37 28.31 1.90 0.42
N LEU A 38 27.89 0.93 1.24
CA LEU A 38 26.50 0.46 1.27
C LEU A 38 25.60 1.40 2.05
N VAL A 39 26.10 1.98 3.14
CA VAL A 39 25.37 2.99 3.92
C VAL A 39 25.13 4.24 3.07
N GLN A 40 26.05 4.62 2.19
CA GLN A 40 25.89 5.77 1.31
C GLN A 40 24.81 5.55 0.23
N LEU A 41 24.66 4.31 -0.26
CA LEU A 41 23.61 3.93 -1.22
C LEU A 41 22.22 3.84 -0.56
N VAL A 42 22.15 3.40 0.70
CA VAL A 42 20.88 3.32 1.46
C VAL A 42 20.49 4.71 2.00
N SER A 43 21.45 5.59 2.28
CA SER A 43 21.21 6.97 2.72
C SER A 43 20.85 7.90 1.56
N SER A 44 21.06 7.51 0.30
CA SER A 44 20.71 8.32 -0.87
C SER A 44 19.24 8.23 -1.28
N VAL A 45 18.39 7.51 -0.54
CA VAL A 45 16.94 7.79 -0.57
C VAL A 45 16.74 9.06 0.26
N ALA A 46 17.20 10.18 -0.29
CA ALA A 46 17.08 11.48 0.32
C ALA A 46 15.60 11.74 0.60
N ALA A 47 15.30 12.21 1.81
CA ALA A 47 14.03 12.88 2.05
C ALA A 47 13.86 13.96 0.97
N PRO A 48 12.65 14.17 0.42
CA PRO A 48 12.43 15.21 -0.57
C PRO A 48 13.01 16.52 -0.05
N PRO A 49 13.74 17.30 -0.87
CA PRO A 49 14.29 18.58 -0.42
C PRO A 49 13.14 19.42 0.14
N GLU A 50 13.23 19.80 1.42
CA GLU A 50 12.19 20.57 2.12
C GLU A 50 12.03 22.01 1.58
N ASP A 51 12.88 22.41 0.62
CA ASP A 51 13.06 23.81 0.20
C ASP A 51 12.47 24.17 -1.17
N GLU A 52 11.88 23.23 -1.93
CA GLU A 52 11.28 23.57 -3.23
C GLU A 52 9.86 24.15 -3.07
N ASP A 53 9.73 25.46 -3.27
CA ASP A 53 8.45 26.15 -3.25
C ASP A 53 7.73 26.07 -4.60
N PHE A 54 6.84 25.10 -4.75
CA PHE A 54 5.98 24.95 -5.93
C PHE A 54 4.73 25.83 -5.90
N SER A 55 4.59 26.74 -4.94
CA SER A 55 3.38 27.57 -4.82
C SER A 55 3.15 28.42 -6.07
N GLY A 56 1.94 28.34 -6.62
CA GLY A 56 1.54 29.13 -7.79
C GLY A 56 1.95 28.52 -9.13
N LEU A 57 2.64 27.37 -9.15
CA LEU A 57 2.82 26.61 -10.40
C LEU A 57 1.51 25.96 -10.81
N GLU A 58 1.22 25.96 -12.10
CA GLU A 58 0.10 25.19 -12.65
C GLU A 58 0.34 23.68 -12.49
N ALA A 59 -0.73 22.90 -12.40
CA ALA A 59 -0.69 21.46 -12.12
C ALA A 59 0.06 20.66 -13.19
N ASP A 60 0.16 21.21 -14.42
CA ASP A 60 0.88 20.64 -15.54
C ASP A 60 2.28 21.25 -15.77
N ASP A 61 2.76 22.12 -14.87
CA ASP A 61 4.13 22.62 -14.91
C ASP A 61 5.13 21.45 -14.86
N ALA A 62 6.04 21.40 -15.83
CA ALA A 62 6.96 20.28 -16.00
C ALA A 62 7.83 20.03 -14.74
N ARG A 63 8.19 21.07 -13.99
CA ARG A 63 8.97 20.94 -12.75
C ARG A 63 8.16 20.26 -11.66
N LEU A 64 6.89 20.65 -11.52
CA LEU A 64 5.98 20.02 -10.55
C LEU A 64 5.72 18.56 -10.92
N ILE A 65 5.48 18.27 -12.19
CA ILE A 65 5.30 16.89 -12.67
C ILE A 65 6.54 16.05 -12.37
N GLU A 66 7.74 16.58 -12.66
CA GLU A 66 8.98 15.85 -12.42
C GLU A 66 9.21 15.61 -10.92
N TYR A 67 8.95 16.62 -10.10
CA TYR A 67 8.99 16.47 -8.64
C TYR A 67 8.04 15.39 -8.15
N ILE A 68 6.78 15.38 -8.62
CA ILE A 68 5.79 14.36 -8.27
C ILE A 68 6.28 12.97 -8.66
N ARG A 69 6.79 12.81 -9.89
CA ARG A 69 7.32 11.52 -10.39
C ARG A 69 8.48 10.99 -9.56
N GLN A 70 9.39 11.88 -9.17
CA GLN A 70 10.62 11.50 -8.47
C GLN A 70 10.42 11.31 -6.95
N HIS A 71 9.52 12.09 -6.33
CA HIS A 71 9.48 12.21 -4.87
C HIS A 71 8.13 11.86 -4.23
N VAL A 72 7.04 11.86 -4.99
CA VAL A 72 5.68 11.66 -4.43
C VAL A 72 5.11 10.30 -4.80
N ILE A 73 5.34 9.84 -6.03
CA ILE A 73 4.83 8.57 -6.52
C ILE A 73 5.75 7.42 -6.09
N VAL A 74 5.18 6.48 -5.35
CA VAL A 74 5.80 5.19 -5.02
C VAL A 74 5.41 4.17 -6.10
N PRO A 75 6.37 3.43 -6.66
CA PRO A 75 6.09 2.42 -7.68
C PRO A 75 5.35 1.20 -7.11
N PRO A 76 4.68 0.40 -7.98
CA PRO A 76 4.06 -0.87 -7.60
C PRO A 76 5.02 -1.83 -6.88
N SER A 77 4.51 -2.56 -5.90
CA SER A 77 5.33 -3.57 -5.21
C SER A 77 5.59 -4.79 -6.10
N THR A 78 6.81 -5.31 -6.08
CA THR A 78 7.18 -6.58 -6.70
C THR A 78 6.89 -7.77 -5.79
N GLU A 79 6.77 -7.56 -4.48
CA GLU A 79 6.56 -8.60 -3.46
C GLU A 79 5.16 -9.22 -3.53
N PRO A 80 4.97 -10.49 -3.14
CA PRO A 80 3.64 -11.09 -3.09
C PRO A 80 2.64 -10.24 -2.29
N TYR A 81 1.37 -10.27 -2.71
CA TYR A 81 0.28 -9.61 -1.99
C TYR A 81 0.29 -9.98 -0.51
N ASN A 82 0.18 -8.97 0.37
CA ASN A 82 0.11 -9.16 1.81
C ASN A 82 -1.26 -8.70 2.34
N LEU A 83 -2.31 -9.34 1.81
CA LEU A 83 -3.71 -9.03 2.11
C LEU A 83 -4.19 -9.92 3.26
N TYR A 84 -4.74 -9.30 4.31
CA TYR A 84 -5.27 -9.98 5.49
C TYR A 84 -6.48 -10.88 5.17
N TYR A 85 -7.37 -10.45 4.29
CA TYR A 85 -8.57 -11.20 3.89
C TYR A 85 -8.36 -12.07 2.64
N GLY A 86 -7.15 -12.04 2.05
CA GLY A 86 -6.78 -12.80 0.86
C GLY A 86 -7.26 -12.17 -0.46
N VAL A 87 -6.72 -12.68 -1.57
CA VAL A 87 -6.93 -12.11 -2.92
C VAL A 87 -8.34 -12.28 -3.50
N ASN A 88 -9.16 -13.16 -2.92
CA ASN A 88 -10.51 -13.45 -3.38
C ASN A 88 -11.59 -12.66 -2.62
N HIS A 89 -11.21 -11.85 -1.63
CA HIS A 89 -12.13 -11.01 -0.88
C HIS A 89 -12.36 -9.67 -1.59
N ASP A 90 -13.62 -9.28 -1.75
CA ASP A 90 -13.99 -7.93 -2.19
C ASP A 90 -14.36 -7.06 -0.97
N PRO A 91 -13.53 -6.07 -0.60
CA PRO A 91 -13.77 -5.22 0.55
C PRO A 91 -14.65 -4.00 0.26
N SER A 92 -15.15 -3.81 -0.97
CA SER A 92 -15.84 -2.58 -1.41
C SER A 92 -17.27 -2.38 -0.88
N ASP A 93 -17.77 -3.30 -0.04
CA ASP A 93 -19.17 -3.38 0.40
C ASP A 93 -20.18 -3.42 -0.79
N GLY A 94 -19.78 -4.11 -1.87
CA GLY A 94 -20.61 -4.33 -3.07
C GLY A 94 -20.54 -3.23 -4.13
N GLN A 95 -19.81 -2.15 -3.90
CA GLN A 95 -19.65 -1.07 -4.89
C GLN A 95 -18.90 -1.54 -6.15
N SER A 96 -17.92 -2.43 -5.99
CA SER A 96 -17.14 -2.96 -7.12
C SER A 96 -18.04 -3.64 -8.16
N LYS A 97 -19.04 -4.40 -7.69
CA LYS A 97 -19.99 -5.11 -8.56
C LYS A 97 -20.80 -4.14 -9.43
N VAL A 98 -21.31 -3.06 -8.84
CA VAL A 98 -22.09 -2.05 -9.56
C VAL A 98 -21.24 -1.39 -10.64
N VAL A 99 -20.02 -0.97 -10.29
CA VAL A 99 -19.10 -0.33 -11.24
C VAL A 99 -18.68 -1.31 -12.34
N ASP A 100 -18.43 -2.57 -12.00
CA ASP A 100 -18.03 -3.60 -12.95
C ASP A 100 -19.13 -3.91 -13.98
N GLU A 101 -20.39 -3.98 -13.55
CA GLU A 101 -21.55 -4.11 -14.43
C GLU A 101 -21.72 -2.89 -15.33
N LEU A 102 -21.63 -1.67 -14.77
CA LEU A 102 -21.74 -0.42 -15.54
C LEU A 102 -20.66 -0.27 -16.62
N LEU A 103 -19.47 -0.84 -16.37
CA LEU A 103 -18.36 -0.80 -17.31
C LEU A 103 -18.29 -2.05 -18.20
N ASN A 104 -19.36 -2.85 -18.27
CA ASN A 104 -19.43 -4.09 -19.05
C ASN A 104 -18.22 -5.00 -18.81
N HIS A 105 -17.86 -5.19 -17.54
CA HIS A 105 -16.75 -6.03 -17.10
C HIS A 105 -15.40 -5.68 -17.75
N LYS A 106 -15.17 -4.39 -18.02
CA LYS A 106 -13.94 -3.88 -18.65
C LYS A 106 -12.69 -4.41 -17.93
N ARG A 107 -11.74 -4.91 -18.72
CA ARG A 107 -10.40 -5.32 -18.26
C ARG A 107 -9.34 -4.32 -18.67
N ASN A 108 -8.19 -4.36 -18.00
CA ASN A 108 -7.02 -3.54 -18.32
C ASN A 108 -7.31 -2.03 -18.28
N GLY A 109 -8.11 -1.59 -17.30
CA GLY A 109 -8.38 -0.17 -17.06
C GLY A 109 -7.33 0.51 -16.19
N PHE A 110 -7.58 1.77 -15.89
CA PHE A 110 -6.79 2.58 -14.97
C PHE A 110 -7.73 3.26 -13.96
N TYR A 111 -7.36 3.25 -12.67
CA TYR A 111 -8.11 3.94 -11.62
C TYR A 111 -7.25 4.92 -10.83
N VAL A 112 -7.93 5.88 -10.18
CA VAL A 112 -7.37 6.75 -9.15
C VAL A 112 -8.24 6.56 -7.91
N GLU A 113 -7.68 6.00 -6.83
CA GLU A 113 -8.38 5.87 -5.55
C GLU A 113 -7.95 6.99 -4.61
N SER A 114 -8.85 7.96 -4.40
CA SER A 114 -8.66 9.03 -3.42
C SER A 114 -9.13 8.55 -2.05
N GLY A 115 -8.22 8.44 -1.09
CA GLY A 115 -8.48 7.89 0.24
C GLY A 115 -8.26 6.38 0.29
N GLY A 116 -7.06 5.93 -0.11
CA GLY A 116 -6.69 4.51 -0.11
C GLY A 116 -6.63 3.86 1.28
N TYR A 117 -6.74 4.65 2.36
CA TYR A 117 -6.75 4.20 3.74
C TYR A 117 -5.61 3.21 4.05
N THR A 118 -5.91 2.01 4.53
CA THR A 118 -4.89 0.98 4.85
C THR A 118 -4.56 0.06 3.67
N GLY A 119 -5.05 0.38 2.47
CA GLY A 119 -4.75 -0.33 1.22
C GLY A 119 -5.52 -1.62 0.97
N GLU A 120 -6.41 -2.02 1.89
CA GLU A 120 -7.19 -3.26 1.77
C GLU A 120 -8.60 -3.08 2.31
N VAL A 121 -8.74 -2.78 3.60
CA VAL A 121 -10.04 -2.56 4.25
C VAL A 121 -10.77 -1.43 3.52
N VAL A 122 -12.02 -1.70 3.13
CA VAL A 122 -12.91 -0.79 2.38
C VAL A 122 -12.36 -0.26 1.06
N SER A 123 -11.35 -0.93 0.46
CA SER A 123 -10.84 -0.52 -0.85
C SER A 123 -11.88 -0.75 -1.94
N ASN A 124 -12.16 0.28 -2.72
CA ASN A 124 -13.08 0.20 -3.85
C ASN A 124 -12.39 -0.37 -5.11
N THR A 125 -11.06 -0.38 -5.13
CA THR A 125 -10.28 -0.70 -6.33
C THR A 125 -9.57 -2.05 -6.30
N LEU A 126 -9.45 -2.68 -5.12
CA LEU A 126 -8.76 -3.96 -4.97
C LEU A 126 -9.34 -5.06 -5.88
N PHE A 127 -10.67 -5.11 -6.01
CA PHE A 127 -11.35 -5.98 -6.95
C PHE A 127 -10.88 -5.74 -8.40
N PHE A 128 -10.81 -4.49 -8.85
CA PHE A 128 -10.42 -4.16 -10.22
C PHE A 128 -8.95 -4.48 -10.51
N GLU A 129 -8.07 -4.24 -9.53
CA GLU A 129 -6.66 -4.61 -9.61
C GLU A 129 -6.50 -6.12 -9.83
N ILE A 130 -7.10 -6.95 -8.97
CA ILE A 130 -6.89 -8.40 -8.99
C ILE A 130 -7.74 -9.08 -10.09
N GLN A 131 -9.03 -8.78 -10.16
CA GLN A 131 -10.00 -9.53 -10.96
C GLN A 131 -10.16 -8.98 -12.38
N ARG A 132 -9.80 -7.71 -12.62
CA ARG A 132 -9.92 -7.05 -13.92
C ARG A 132 -8.58 -6.63 -14.52
N ASN A 133 -7.47 -6.87 -13.82
CA ASN A 133 -6.12 -6.48 -14.25
C ASN A 133 -6.00 -4.98 -14.52
N TRP A 134 -6.68 -4.17 -13.69
CA TRP A 134 -6.53 -2.72 -13.77
C TRP A 134 -5.24 -2.29 -13.10
N THR A 135 -4.63 -1.25 -13.65
CA THR A 135 -3.56 -0.51 -12.98
C THR A 135 -4.13 0.76 -12.35
N GLY A 136 -3.31 1.51 -11.63
CA GLY A 136 -3.81 2.73 -11.02
C GLY A 136 -2.83 3.41 -10.09
N ILE A 137 -3.40 4.29 -9.27
CA ILE A 137 -2.74 4.97 -8.17
C ILE A 137 -3.65 5.00 -6.93
N LEU A 138 -3.08 4.67 -5.78
CA LEU A 138 -3.70 4.82 -4.46
C LEU A 138 -3.18 6.10 -3.80
N ILE A 139 -4.07 7.01 -3.43
CA ILE A 139 -3.71 8.28 -2.79
C ILE A 139 -4.23 8.27 -1.36
N GLU A 140 -3.36 8.41 -0.37
CA GLU A 140 -3.74 8.46 1.05
C GLU A 140 -2.95 9.54 1.78
N PRO A 141 -3.60 10.59 2.30
CA PRO A 141 -2.90 11.72 2.90
C PRO A 141 -2.45 11.48 4.35
N ASN A 142 -3.03 10.50 5.07
CA ASN A 142 -2.60 10.22 6.44
C ASN A 142 -1.34 9.35 6.42
N PRO A 143 -0.17 9.82 6.91
CA PRO A 143 1.08 9.06 6.81
C PRO A 143 1.05 7.71 7.55
N ARG A 144 0.23 7.59 8.61
CA ARG A 144 0.09 6.32 9.36
C ARG A 144 -0.70 5.30 8.55
N ASN A 145 -1.75 5.73 7.86
CA ASN A 145 -2.52 4.88 6.97
C ASN A 145 -1.70 4.52 5.74
N PHE A 146 -1.01 5.50 5.15
CA PHE A 146 -0.13 5.29 4.00
C PHE A 146 0.94 4.24 4.28
N LYS A 147 1.59 4.27 5.45
CA LYS A 147 2.55 3.22 5.84
C LYS A 147 1.91 1.82 5.87
N LYS A 148 0.65 1.71 6.34
CA LYS A 148 -0.09 0.44 6.33
C LYS A 148 -0.47 0.04 4.91
N LEU A 149 -0.89 0.98 4.08
CA LEU A 149 -1.17 0.77 2.66
C LEU A 149 0.02 0.16 1.93
N LEU A 150 1.22 0.71 2.12
CA LEU A 150 2.44 0.16 1.52
C LEU A 150 2.70 -1.29 1.95
N SER A 151 2.38 -1.64 3.21
CA SER A 151 2.56 -3.01 3.72
C SER A 151 1.67 -4.06 3.04
N ARG A 152 0.67 -3.65 2.24
CA ARG A 152 -0.22 -4.57 1.49
C ARG A 152 0.37 -5.08 0.19
N ASN A 153 1.51 -4.54 -0.25
CA ASN A 153 2.18 -4.94 -1.50
C ASN A 153 1.24 -4.87 -2.73
N ARG A 154 0.41 -3.82 -2.78
CA ARG A 154 -0.46 -3.54 -3.93
C ARG A 154 0.38 -3.40 -5.20
N LYS A 155 -0.19 -3.81 -6.33
CA LYS A 155 0.45 -3.87 -7.67
C LYS A 155 0.18 -2.62 -8.50
N VAL A 156 -0.02 -1.50 -7.80
CA VAL A 156 -0.30 -0.19 -8.38
C VAL A 156 0.54 0.88 -7.71
N HIS A 157 0.62 2.06 -8.33
CA HIS A 157 1.33 3.18 -7.75
C HIS A 157 0.65 3.65 -6.47
N SER A 158 1.39 4.30 -5.58
CA SER A 158 0.84 4.87 -4.36
C SER A 158 1.42 6.27 -4.10
N ALA A 159 0.66 7.16 -3.48
CA ALA A 159 1.12 8.50 -3.13
C ALA A 159 0.60 8.94 -1.75
N ASN A 160 1.50 9.47 -0.92
CA ASN A 160 1.16 10.10 0.35
C ASN A 160 0.84 11.58 0.11
N ALA A 161 -0.36 11.85 -0.40
CA ALA A 161 -0.75 13.18 -0.86
C ALA A 161 -2.25 13.44 -0.65
N CYS A 162 -2.62 14.72 -0.68
CA CYS A 162 -4.01 15.16 -0.80
C CYS A 162 -4.31 15.55 -2.26
N ILE A 163 -5.55 15.40 -2.69
CA ILE A 163 -6.03 15.97 -3.95
C ILE A 163 -6.61 17.36 -3.67
N GLY A 164 -6.20 18.36 -4.46
CA GLY A 164 -6.69 19.72 -4.38
C GLY A 164 -7.60 20.08 -5.56
N GLU A 165 -8.50 21.03 -5.33
CA GLU A 165 -9.42 21.56 -6.36
C GLU A 165 -8.76 22.64 -7.25
N THR A 166 -7.64 23.20 -6.82
CA THR A 166 -6.95 24.28 -7.53
C THR A 166 -6.00 23.72 -8.58
N LYS A 167 -5.98 24.34 -9.76
CA LYS A 167 -4.96 24.06 -10.77
C LYS A 167 -3.57 24.47 -10.30
N ALA A 168 -3.46 25.49 -9.46
CA ALA A 168 -2.19 25.87 -8.90
C ALA A 168 -1.80 24.95 -7.71
N ALA A 169 -0.55 24.52 -7.70
CA ALA A 169 0.07 23.96 -6.52
C ALA A 169 0.04 24.99 -5.39
N ALA A 170 -0.38 24.54 -4.21
CA ALA A 170 -0.55 25.40 -3.05
C ALA A 170 0.05 24.73 -1.83
N LYS A 171 0.73 25.52 -0.98
CA LYS A 171 1.08 25.07 0.37
C LYS A 171 -0.19 24.59 1.08
N PRO A 172 -0.14 23.48 1.85
CA PRO A 172 -1.27 23.02 2.64
C PRO A 172 -1.72 24.14 3.57
N ARG A 173 -2.81 24.82 3.23
CA ARG A 173 -3.43 25.76 4.16
C ARG A 173 -4.20 24.92 5.16
N ARG A 174 -3.93 25.09 6.46
CA ARG A 174 -4.84 24.61 7.50
C ARG A 174 -6.18 25.31 7.29
N ARG A 175 -7.08 24.66 6.55
CA ARG A 175 -8.49 25.03 6.54
C ARG A 175 -9.12 24.27 7.70
N GLU A 176 -9.51 25.01 8.73
CA GLU A 176 -10.48 24.47 9.68
C GLU A 176 -11.75 24.20 8.89
N PHE A 177 -12.03 22.91 8.64
CA PHE A 177 -13.34 22.52 8.17
C PHE A 177 -14.33 22.86 9.28
N ARG A 178 -14.98 24.02 9.17
CA ARG A 178 -16.22 24.26 9.88
C ARG A 178 -17.22 23.30 9.24
N VAL A 179 -17.40 22.14 9.86
CA VAL A 179 -18.44 21.19 9.48
C VAL A 179 -19.76 21.95 9.59
N GLN A 180 -20.26 22.45 8.46
CA GLN A 180 -21.68 22.73 8.35
C GLN A 180 -22.31 21.36 8.33
N SER A 181 -22.83 20.94 9.49
CA SER A 181 -23.55 19.67 9.61
C SER A 181 -24.56 19.60 8.48
N PRO A 182 -24.41 18.70 7.49
CA PRO A 182 -25.50 18.44 6.58
C PRO A 182 -26.64 17.88 7.44
N ALA A 183 -27.89 18.11 7.05
CA ALA A 183 -28.98 17.28 7.52
C ALA A 183 -28.76 15.85 6.98
N VAL A 184 -27.87 15.09 7.62
CA VAL A 184 -27.61 13.69 7.31
C VAL A 184 -28.80 12.90 7.85
N HIS A 185 -29.42 12.12 6.97
CA HIS A 185 -30.47 11.19 7.35
C HIS A 185 -30.04 10.36 8.58
N PRO A 186 -30.86 10.18 9.64
CA PRO A 186 -30.43 9.62 10.92
C PRO A 186 -29.71 8.26 10.83
N LEU A 187 -30.09 7.44 9.84
CA LEU A 187 -29.47 6.13 9.56
C LEU A 187 -28.03 6.23 9.03
N GLY A 188 -27.68 7.28 8.29
CA GLY A 188 -26.34 7.50 7.75
C GLY A 188 -25.35 7.97 8.83
N GLN A 189 -25.83 8.77 9.78
CA GLN A 189 -25.03 9.29 10.89
C GLN A 189 -24.51 8.14 11.78
N ALA A 190 -25.38 7.20 12.15
CA ALA A 190 -24.99 6.07 12.99
C ALA A 190 -23.93 5.18 12.33
N ARG A 191 -24.14 4.82 11.05
CA ARG A 191 -23.19 4.00 10.29
C ARG A 191 -21.83 4.66 10.11
N TYR A 192 -21.81 5.97 9.83
CA TYR A 192 -20.55 6.71 9.70
C TYR A 192 -19.81 6.77 11.05
N GLN A 193 -20.52 7.03 12.15
CA GLN A 193 -19.91 7.05 13.48
C GLN A 193 -19.41 5.67 13.94
N ASP A 194 -20.08 4.59 13.53
CA ASP A 194 -19.65 3.22 13.83
C ASP A 194 -18.44 2.81 12.99
N PHE A 195 -18.36 3.26 11.73
CA PHE A 195 -17.17 3.13 10.89
C PHE A 195 -15.96 3.85 11.48
N ILE A 196 -16.13 5.11 11.91
CA ILE A 196 -15.05 5.89 12.57
C ILE A 196 -14.62 5.23 13.89
N ARG A 197 -15.54 4.58 14.61
CA ARG A 197 -15.26 3.90 15.88
C ARG A 197 -14.77 2.45 15.71
N GLY A 198 -14.64 1.96 14.48
CA GLY A 198 -14.18 0.59 14.21
C GLY A 198 -15.12 -0.49 14.76
N VAL A 199 -16.40 -0.18 14.92
CA VAL A 199 -17.41 -1.14 15.38
C VAL A 199 -17.71 -2.09 14.22
N PRO A 200 -17.58 -3.42 14.40
CA PRO A 200 -17.90 -4.37 13.34
C PRO A 200 -19.38 -4.27 12.96
N PRO A 201 -19.73 -4.34 11.66
CA PRO A 201 -21.10 -4.20 11.21
C PRO A 201 -21.96 -5.33 11.81
N HIS A 202 -23.13 -4.97 12.36
CA HIS A 202 -24.11 -5.96 12.77
C HIS A 202 -24.55 -6.82 11.58
N PRO A 203 -24.73 -8.14 11.75
CA PRO A 203 -25.25 -8.99 10.70
C PRO A 203 -26.62 -8.47 10.25
N ARG A 204 -26.77 -8.21 8.95
CA ARG A 204 -28.04 -7.76 8.37
C ARG A 204 -29.10 -8.81 8.66
N ARG A 205 -30.19 -8.43 9.33
CA ARG A 205 -31.47 -9.13 9.15
C ARG A 205 -31.90 -8.83 7.72
N GLU A 206 -32.10 -9.88 6.93
CA GLU A 206 -32.75 -9.79 5.63
C GLU A 206 -34.14 -9.17 5.84
N ALA A 207 -34.30 -7.92 5.41
CA ALA A 207 -35.61 -7.30 5.23
C ALA A 207 -35.85 -7.25 3.72
N CYS A 208 -36.21 -8.41 3.18
CA CYS A 208 -36.81 -8.55 1.87
C CYS A 208 -38.10 -9.35 2.05
N SER A 209 -39.19 -8.69 2.45
CA SER A 209 -40.54 -9.06 2.02
C SER A 209 -41.47 -7.85 2.16
N ASP A 210 -42.37 -7.76 1.18
CA ASP A 210 -43.67 -7.07 1.24
C ASP A 210 -43.70 -5.56 1.05
N ARG A 211 -43.83 -5.15 -0.22
CA ARG A 211 -44.74 -4.06 -0.58
C ARG A 211 -45.89 -4.64 -1.42
N PRO A 212 -47.16 -4.40 -1.07
CA PRO A 212 -48.28 -4.84 -1.90
C PRO A 212 -48.38 -3.97 -3.16
N HIS A 213 -48.79 -4.60 -4.25
CA HIS A 213 -49.21 -3.95 -5.47
C HIS A 213 -50.50 -3.15 -5.21
N GLU A 214 -50.51 -1.86 -5.52
CA GLU A 214 -51.74 -1.10 -5.77
C GLU A 214 -51.95 -0.98 -7.27
N VAL A 215 -53.22 -1.19 -7.65
CA VAL A 215 -53.81 -1.18 -8.99
C VAL A 215 -54.12 0.25 -9.42
#